data_AF-A0A4R6BSV3-F1
#
_entry.id   AF-A0A4R6BSV3-F1
#
_cell.length_a   1.000
_cell.length_b   1.000
_cell.length_c   1.000
_cell.angle_alpha   90.00
_cell.angle_beta   90.00
_cell.angle_gamma   90.00
#
_symmetry.space_group_name_H-M   'P 1'
#
loop_
_entity.id
_entity.type
_entity.pdbx_description
1 polymer ?
#
loop_
_entity_poly.entity_id
_entity_poly.type
_entity_poly.pdbx_seq_one_letter_code
_entity_poly.pdbx_strand_id
1 'polypeptide(L)'
;MKRLKSYLNQTVKKSIRQSLYIKLKELQQKMTDLNVLKALKSKEHERLIEVYDSQQFKLTVIDSEDGSTRDFRSNRYATLNALNQIDDELREIEASLQMIEHMKEETQYEIMMIRKLKGKEVST
;
A
#
# COMPACT_ATOMS: atom_id res chain seq x y z
N MET A 1 41.48 -7.34 34.61
CA MET A 1 40.82 -6.47 33.61
C MET A 1 40.48 -7.13 32.26
N LYS A 2 41.39 -7.89 31.60
CA LYS A 2 41.11 -8.49 30.27
C LYS A 2 39.85 -9.37 30.21
N ARG A 3 39.61 -10.21 31.22
CA ARG A 3 38.41 -11.08 31.30
C ARG A 3 37.11 -10.28 31.39
N LEU A 4 37.05 -9.27 32.25
CA LEU A 4 35.86 -8.41 32.39
C LEU A 4 35.52 -7.69 31.08
N LYS A 5 36.53 -7.14 30.38
CA LYS A 5 36.36 -6.52 29.06
C LYS A 5 35.81 -7.50 28.02
N SER A 6 36.29 -8.75 28.04
CA SER A 6 35.79 -9.82 27.16
C SER A 6 34.32 -10.15 27.43
N TYR A 7 33.94 -10.33 28.70
CA TYR A 7 32.56 -10.58 29.09
C TYR A 7 31.64 -9.41 28.71
N LEU A 8 32.06 -8.17 28.97
CA LEU A 8 31.28 -6.99 28.60
C LEU A 8 31.05 -6.93 27.08
N ASN A 9 32.09 -7.16 26.29
CA ASN A 9 32.00 -7.19 24.83
C ASN A 9 31.05 -8.29 24.32
N GLN A 10 31.09 -9.48 24.91
CA GLN A 10 30.16 -10.56 24.56
C GLN A 10 28.72 -10.20 24.88
N THR A 11 28.47 -9.63 26.06
CA THR A 11 27.12 -9.22 26.48
C THR A 11 26.56 -8.13 25.57
N VAL A 12 27.38 -7.12 25.22
CA VAL A 12 26.99 -6.06 24.29
C VAL A 12 26.67 -6.62 22.90
N LYS A 13 27.55 -7.49 22.35
CA LYS A 13 27.28 -8.16 21.06
C LYS A 13 25.98 -8.97 21.09
N LYS A 14 25.71 -9.69 22.18
CA LYS A 14 24.47 -10.47 22.33
C LYS A 14 23.23 -9.56 22.36
N SER A 15 23.30 -8.45 23.11
CA SER A 15 22.21 -7.47 23.20
C SER A 15 21.92 -6.82 21.84
N ILE A 16 22.95 -6.39 21.11
CA ILE A 16 22.81 -5.80 19.77
C ILE A 16 22.16 -6.79 18.81
N ARG A 17 22.63 -8.05 18.77
CA ARG A 17 22.04 -9.09 17.91
C ARG A 17 20.57 -9.35 18.23
N GLN A 18 20.21 -9.37 19.50
CA GLN A 18 18.83 -9.59 19.92
C GLN A 18 17.93 -8.41 19.51
N SER A 19 18.40 -7.17 19.69
CA SER A 19 17.69 -5.97 19.24
C SER A 19 17.49 -5.96 17.72
N LEU A 20 18.54 -6.26 16.95
CA LEU A 20 18.47 -6.35 15.48
C LEU A 20 17.51 -7.46 15.03
N TYR A 21 17.47 -8.59 15.73
CA TYR A 21 16.54 -9.67 15.43
C TYR A 21 15.08 -9.27 15.66
N ILE A 22 14.78 -8.63 16.78
CA ILE A 22 13.44 -8.13 17.11
C ILE A 22 12.99 -7.13 16.04
N LYS A 23 13.84 -6.14 15.72
CA LYS A 23 13.54 -5.14 14.70
C LYS A 23 13.33 -5.76 13.32
N LEU A 24 14.12 -6.78 12.95
CA LEU A 24 13.93 -7.49 11.69
C LEU A 24 12.56 -8.18 11.63
N LYS A 25 12.13 -8.82 12.73
CA LYS A 25 10.82 -9.46 12.83
C LYS A 25 9.68 -8.43 12.68
N GLU A 26 9.80 -7.29 13.35
CA GLU A 26 8.82 -6.19 13.24
C GLU A 26 8.70 -5.68 11.80
N LEU A 27 9.82 -5.46 11.11
CA LEU A 27 9.81 -5.01 9.72
C LEU A 27 9.25 -6.07 8.77
N GLN A 28 9.50 -7.35 9.02
CA GLN A 28 8.89 -8.44 8.25
C GLN A 28 7.38 -8.49 8.43
N GLN A 29 6.89 -8.25 9.65
CA GLN A 29 5.46 -8.13 9.91
C GLN A 29 4.87 -6.93 9.17
N LYS A 30 5.49 -5.75 9.32
CA LYS A 30 5.07 -4.52 8.61
C LYS A 30 5.00 -4.74 7.09
N MET A 31 5.97 -5.43 6.51
CA MET A 31 5.98 -5.77 5.08
C MET A 31 4.78 -6.67 4.70
N THR A 32 4.45 -7.65 5.53
CA THR A 32 3.28 -8.51 5.34
C THR A 32 2.00 -7.69 5.37
N ASP A 33 1.85 -6.83 6.37
CA ASP A 33 0.66 -5.98 6.53
C ASP A 33 0.49 -5.02 5.34
N LEU A 34 1.57 -4.42 4.86
CA LEU A 34 1.56 -3.56 3.67
C LEU A 34 1.16 -4.32 2.40
N ASN A 35 1.60 -5.57 2.24
CA ASN A 35 1.19 -6.40 1.10
C ASN A 35 -0.29 -6.77 1.16
N VAL A 36 -0.82 -7.08 2.35
CA VAL A 36 -2.25 -7.32 2.54
C VAL A 36 -3.05 -6.05 2.22
N LEU A 37 -2.62 -4.89 2.73
CA LEU A 37 -3.29 -3.62 2.47
C LEU A 37 -3.28 -3.26 0.99
N LYS A 38 -2.14 -3.47 0.30
CA LYS A 38 -2.04 -3.29 -1.16
C LYS A 38 -3.05 -4.17 -1.89
N ALA A 39 -3.11 -5.46 -1.56
CA ALA A 39 -4.02 -6.40 -2.21
C ALA A 39 -5.50 -6.03 -1.98
N LEU A 40 -5.86 -5.54 -0.79
CA LEU A 40 -7.20 -5.05 -0.51
C LEU A 40 -7.54 -3.81 -1.35
N LYS A 41 -6.64 -2.82 -1.38
CA LYS A 41 -6.84 -1.60 -2.18
C LYS A 41 -6.87 -1.85 -3.68
N SER A 42 -6.07 -2.78 -4.20
CA SER A 42 -6.14 -3.17 -5.61
C SER A 42 -7.47 -3.83 -5.97
N LYS A 43 -8.03 -4.67 -5.10
CA LYS A 43 -9.37 -5.25 -5.32
C LYS A 43 -10.48 -4.21 -5.27
N GLU A 44 -10.35 -3.22 -4.40
CA GLU A 44 -11.28 -2.10 -4.31
C GLU A 44 -11.24 -1.26 -5.59
N HIS A 45 -10.04 -0.97 -6.10
CA HIS A 45 -9.82 -0.30 -7.38
C HIS A 45 -10.46 -1.06 -8.56
N GLU A 46 -10.21 -2.37 -8.68
CA GLU A 46 -10.82 -3.22 -9.71
C GLU A 46 -12.35 -3.14 -9.69
N ARG A 47 -12.95 -3.23 -8.50
CA ARG A 47 -14.41 -3.11 -8.34
C ARG A 47 -14.93 -1.74 -8.76
N LEU A 48 -14.24 -0.67 -8.40
CA LEU A 48 -14.66 0.68 -8.80
C LEU A 48 -14.58 0.88 -10.31
N ILE A 49 -13.58 0.30 -10.98
CA ILE A 49 -13.50 0.31 -12.45
C ILE A 49 -14.71 -0.42 -13.05
N GLU A 50 -15.08 -1.60 -12.54
CA GLU A 50 -16.26 -2.33 -13.03
C GLU A 50 -17.55 -1.51 -12.87
N VAL A 51 -17.69 -0.80 -11.75
CA VAL A 51 -18.83 0.09 -11.51
C VAL A 51 -18.79 1.30 -12.43
N TYR A 52 -17.61 1.89 -12.65
CA TYR A 52 -17.41 3.01 -13.57
C TYR A 52 -17.85 2.63 -14.98
N ASP A 53 -17.35 1.50 -15.51
CA ASP A 53 -17.69 1.01 -16.85
C ASP A 53 -19.21 0.76 -16.99
N SER A 54 -19.84 0.22 -15.94
CA SER A 54 -21.29 0.04 -15.91
C SER A 54 -22.06 1.36 -15.97
N GLN A 55 -21.61 2.39 -15.23
CA GLN A 55 -22.24 3.71 -15.25
C GLN A 55 -21.98 4.45 -16.57
N GLN A 56 -20.79 4.30 -17.14
CA GLN A 56 -20.41 4.86 -18.43
C GLN A 56 -21.24 4.26 -19.56
N PHE A 57 -21.51 2.95 -19.50
CA PHE A 57 -22.43 2.29 -20.43
C PHE A 57 -23.85 2.86 -20.30
N LYS A 58 -24.37 3.01 -19.08
CA LYS A 58 -25.70 3.63 -18.85
C LYS A 58 -25.77 5.05 -19.41
N LEU A 59 -24.72 5.86 -19.22
CA LEU A 59 -24.64 7.20 -19.78
C LEU A 59 -24.68 7.17 -21.31
N THR A 60 -23.94 6.26 -21.93
CA THR A 60 -23.91 6.08 -23.39
C THR A 60 -25.30 5.73 -23.94
N VAL A 61 -26.04 4.86 -23.24
CA VAL A 61 -27.43 4.53 -23.61
C VAL A 61 -28.33 5.76 -23.51
N ILE A 62 -28.26 6.50 -22.41
CA ILE A 62 -29.05 7.75 -22.21
C ILE A 62 -28.74 8.78 -23.31
N ASP A 63 -27.48 8.93 -23.68
CA ASP A 63 -27.03 9.89 -24.71
C ASP A 63 -27.43 9.44 -26.14
N SER A 64 -27.72 8.15 -26.35
CA SER A 64 -28.17 7.61 -27.64
C SER A 64 -29.68 7.72 -27.87
N GLU A 65 -30.47 7.90 -26.81
CA GLU A 65 -31.91 8.15 -26.88
C GLU A 65 -32.18 9.66 -27.05
N ASP A 66 -33.24 10.04 -27.80
CA ASP A 66 -33.55 11.44 -28.11
C ASP A 66 -33.81 12.27 -26.83
N GLY A 67 -32.76 12.91 -26.32
CA GLY A 67 -32.66 13.57 -25.00
C GLY A 67 -33.46 14.86 -24.84
N SER A 68 -34.53 15.02 -25.60
CA SER A 68 -35.42 16.19 -25.60
C SER A 68 -36.40 16.21 -24.42
N THR A 69 -36.57 15.08 -23.71
CA THR A 69 -37.48 14.97 -22.56
C THR A 69 -36.78 15.24 -21.22
N ARG A 70 -37.48 15.88 -20.26
CA ARG A 70 -36.93 16.36 -18.98
C ARG A 70 -36.33 15.24 -18.12
N ASP A 71 -36.92 14.06 -18.16
CA ASP A 71 -36.51 12.92 -17.34
C ASP A 71 -35.16 12.34 -17.78
N PHE A 72 -34.86 12.40 -19.09
CA PHE A 72 -33.56 12.01 -19.64
C PHE A 72 -32.44 12.94 -19.18
N ARG A 73 -32.70 14.25 -19.14
CA ARG A 73 -31.72 15.23 -18.64
C ARG A 73 -31.40 14.98 -17.17
N SER A 74 -32.41 14.76 -16.33
CA SER A 74 -32.21 14.48 -14.91
C SER A 74 -31.42 13.20 -14.67
N ASN A 75 -31.76 12.13 -15.39
CA ASN A 75 -31.05 10.85 -15.31
C ASN A 75 -29.59 10.98 -15.79
N ARG A 76 -29.36 11.72 -16.86
CA ARG A 76 -28.01 12.00 -17.37
C ARG A 76 -27.14 12.72 -16.35
N TYR A 77 -27.66 13.78 -15.71
CA TYR A 77 -26.91 14.50 -14.68
C TYR A 77 -26.62 13.63 -13.44
N ALA A 78 -27.58 12.79 -13.03
CA ALA A 78 -27.37 11.85 -11.93
C ALA A 78 -26.25 10.85 -12.27
N THR A 79 -26.25 10.27 -13.47
CA THR A 79 -25.21 9.33 -13.91
C THR A 79 -23.84 10.01 -14.01
N LEU A 80 -23.77 11.23 -14.55
CA LEU A 80 -22.53 12.01 -14.59
C LEU A 80 -21.97 12.31 -13.19
N ASN A 81 -22.84 12.68 -12.25
CA ASN A 81 -22.41 12.91 -10.88
C ASN A 81 -21.88 11.63 -10.21
N ALA A 82 -22.52 10.48 -10.47
CA ALA A 82 -22.02 9.19 -9.98
C ALA A 82 -20.67 8.83 -10.60
N LEU A 83 -20.47 9.06 -11.90
CA LEU A 83 -19.17 8.86 -12.56
C LEU A 83 -18.08 9.75 -11.96
N ASN A 84 -18.37 11.04 -11.74
CA ASN A 84 -17.41 11.96 -11.13
C ASN A 84 -17.03 11.52 -9.70
N GLN A 85 -17.99 11.03 -8.92
CA GLN A 85 -17.71 10.49 -7.58
C GLN A 85 -16.80 9.27 -7.65
N ILE A 86 -17.06 8.35 -8.57
CA ILE A 86 -16.20 7.17 -8.78
C ILE A 86 -14.80 7.57 -9.23
N ASP A 87 -14.67 8.57 -10.11
CA ASP A 87 -13.37 9.11 -10.55
C ASP A 87 -12.57 9.69 -9.37
N ASP A 88 -13.23 10.44 -8.48
CA ASP A 88 -12.59 10.97 -7.28
C ASP A 88 -12.14 9.84 -6.33
N GLU A 89 -12.99 8.84 -6.09
CA GLU A 89 -12.65 7.66 -5.29
C GLU A 89 -11.49 6.85 -5.91
N LEU A 90 -11.46 6.66 -7.23
CA LEU A 90 -10.38 5.99 -7.93
C LEU A 90 -9.04 6.72 -7.73
N ARG A 91 -9.02 8.05 -7.84
CA ARG A 91 -7.81 8.86 -7.59
C ARG A 91 -7.31 8.71 -6.16
N GLU A 92 -8.21 8.69 -5.18
CA GLU A 92 -7.83 8.48 -3.77
C GLU A 92 -7.22 7.10 -3.55
N ILE A 93 -7.75 6.06 -4.20
CA ILE A 93 -7.21 4.71 -4.12
C ILE A 93 -5.84 4.62 -4.81
N GLU A 94 -5.67 5.24 -5.99
CA GLU A 94 -4.38 5.29 -6.68
C GLU A 94 -3.31 5.96 -5.83
N ALA A 95 -3.63 7.11 -5.21
CA ALA A 95 -2.74 7.79 -4.29
C ALA A 95 -2.37 6.89 -3.08
N SER A 96 -3.37 6.19 -2.53
CA SER A 96 -3.16 5.23 -1.43
C SER A 96 -2.25 4.08 -1.84
N LEU A 97 -2.43 3.53 -3.04
CA LEU A 97 -1.58 2.45 -3.58
C LEU A 97 -0.13 2.90 -3.79
N GLN A 98 0.08 4.12 -4.29
CA GLN A 98 1.42 4.71 -4.43
C GLN A 98 2.10 4.89 -3.06
N MET A 99 1.37 5.40 -2.07
CA MET A 99 1.88 5.54 -0.71
C MET A 99 2.27 4.19 -0.10
N ILE A 100 1.46 3.15 -0.29
CA ILE A 100 1.76 1.80 0.20
C ILE A 100 3.03 1.26 -0.47
N GLU A 101 3.21 1.48 -1.77
CA GLU A 101 4.42 1.02 -2.46
C GLU A 101 5.67 1.72 -1.93
N HIS A 102 5.60 3.03 -1.71
CA HIS A 102 6.69 3.78 -1.09
C HIS A 102 7.05 3.23 0.31
N MET A 103 6.06 3.00 1.16
CA MET A 103 6.28 2.42 2.49
C MET A 103 6.89 1.02 2.44
N LYS A 104 6.60 0.23 1.40
CA LYS A 104 7.21 -1.07 1.17
C LYS A 104 8.68 -0.94 0.79
N GLU A 105 9.01 -0.03 -0.12
CA GLU A 105 10.39 0.25 -0.52
C GLU A 105 11.26 0.66 0.68
N GLU A 106 10.75 1.58 1.52
CA GLU A 106 11.42 1.99 2.75
C GLU A 106 11.62 0.80 3.71
N THR A 107 10.57 0.01 3.94
CA THR A 107 10.63 -1.16 4.84
C THR A 107 11.62 -2.20 4.31
N GLN A 108 11.67 -2.42 2.99
CA GLN A 108 12.62 -3.32 2.34
C GLN A 108 14.06 -2.81 2.48
N TYR A 109 14.27 -1.51 2.34
CA TYR A 109 15.57 -0.87 2.54
C TYR A 109 16.06 -1.06 3.98
N GLU A 110 15.21 -0.82 4.98
CA GLU A 110 15.56 -1.06 6.40
C GLU A 110 15.93 -2.52 6.66
N ILE A 111 15.15 -3.47 6.14
CA ILE A 111 15.44 -4.90 6.24
C ILE A 111 16.82 -5.22 5.62
N MET A 112 17.11 -4.68 4.44
CA MET A 112 18.40 -4.88 3.77
C MET A 112 19.55 -4.34 4.62
N MET A 113 19.40 -3.14 5.20
CA MET A 113 20.43 -2.53 6.04
C MET A 113 20.73 -3.36 7.29
N ILE A 114 19.69 -3.86 7.98
CA ILE A 114 19.86 -4.76 9.14
C ILE A 114 20.56 -6.06 8.72
N ARG A 115 20.20 -6.65 7.58
CA ARG A 115 20.86 -7.86 7.06
C ARG A 115 22.33 -7.61 6.73
N LYS A 116 22.68 -6.47 6.15
CA LYS A 116 24.09 -6.07 5.89
C LYS A 116 24.88 -5.90 7.18
N LEU A 117 24.30 -5.30 8.21
CA LEU A 117 24.93 -5.16 9.53
C LEU A 117 25.19 -6.53 10.16
N LYS A 118 24.22 -7.44 10.08
CA LYS A 118 24.39 -8.83 10.55
C LYS A 118 25.48 -9.58 9.79
N GLY A 119 25.60 -9.37 8.46
CA GLY A 119 26.65 -9.98 7.64
C GLY A 119 28.06 -9.51 8.00
N LYS A 120 28.24 -8.22 8.32
CA LYS A 120 29.52 -7.67 8.76
C LYS A 120 29.96 -8.19 10.14
N GLU A 121 29.05 -8.53 11.04
CA GLU A 121 29.37 -9.10 12.36
C GLU A 121 29.89 -10.55 12.33
N VAL A 122 29.70 -11.29 11.23
CA VAL A 122 30.17 -12.69 11.08
C VAL A 122 31.60 -12.75 10.51
N SER A 123 32.08 -11.67 9.87
CA SER A 123 33.40 -11.60 9.24
C SER A 123 34.52 -11.03 10.13
N THR A 124 34.24 -10.75 11.41
CA THR A 124 35.21 -10.24 12.42
C THR A 124 35.11 -10.98 13.74
#